data_AF-A0A963HXU7-F1
#
_entry.id   AF-A0A963HXU7-F1
#
_cell.length_a   1.000
_cell.length_b   1.000
_cell.length_c   1.000
_cell.angle_alpha   90.00
_cell.angle_beta   90.00
_cell.angle_gamma   90.00
#
_symmetry.space_group_name_H-M   'P 1'
#
loop_
_entity.id
_entity.type
_entity.pdbx_description
1 polymer ?
#
loop_
_entity_poly.entity_id
_entity_poly.type
_entity_poly.pdbx_seq_one_letter_code
_entity_poly.pdbx_strand_id
1 'polypeptide(L)'
;TYKQQVFKILDPAKTEVAFNSTWMDQLRPQDFIRLASQYTVARMLERDDFDKRYKGSQPIAIHEFLYPLVQGYDSVALRADVELGGTDQKFNLLMGRELQRAYGQESQCIVTMPLLEGLDGVKKMSKSLGNYIGIQESPGVMYGKLVSMPDSLMWRYFELLSFRSLEEIEQFKRDVSAGANP
;
A
#
# COMPACT_ATOMS: atom_id res chain seq x y z
N THR A 1 -18.98 6.08 4.49
CA THR A 1 -18.24 4.88 4.94
C THR A 1 -17.09 4.59 3.99
N TYR A 2 -16.12 3.75 4.37
CA TYR A 2 -14.97 3.39 3.53
C TYR A 2 -15.40 2.87 2.14
N LYS A 3 -16.41 2.00 2.09
CA LYS A 3 -17.02 1.50 0.84
C LYS A 3 -17.47 2.63 -0.10
N GLN A 4 -18.15 3.66 0.42
CA GLN A 4 -18.60 4.80 -0.39
C GLN A 4 -17.45 5.63 -0.98
N GLN A 5 -16.26 5.59 -0.39
CA GLN A 5 -15.10 6.33 -0.90
C GLN A 5 -14.39 5.54 -1.99
N VAL A 6 -14.18 4.23 -1.77
CA VAL A 6 -13.47 3.36 -2.71
C VAL A 6 -14.21 3.25 -4.05
N PHE A 7 -15.54 3.18 -4.02
CA PHE A 7 -16.36 3.10 -5.24
C PHE A 7 -16.44 4.41 -6.05
N LYS A 8 -15.82 5.51 -5.59
CA LYS A 8 -15.58 6.67 -6.45
C LYS A 8 -14.48 6.41 -7.49
N ILE A 9 -13.64 5.41 -7.24
CA ILE A 9 -12.46 5.06 -8.04
C ILE A 9 -12.65 3.70 -8.69
N LEU A 10 -13.09 2.69 -7.90
CA LEU A 10 -13.28 1.33 -8.39
C LEU A 10 -14.69 1.12 -8.95
N ASP A 11 -14.78 0.33 -10.02
CA ASP A 11 -16.05 -0.13 -10.59
C ASP A 11 -16.74 -1.12 -9.63
N PRO A 12 -17.91 -0.78 -9.07
CA PRO A 12 -18.62 -1.66 -8.14
C PRO A 12 -19.01 -3.00 -8.75
N ALA A 13 -19.26 -3.07 -10.07
CA ALA A 13 -19.63 -4.30 -10.73
C ALA A 13 -18.48 -5.31 -10.85
N LYS A 14 -17.24 -4.84 -10.68
CA LYS A 14 -16.00 -5.65 -10.74
C LYS A 14 -15.26 -5.70 -9.41
N THR A 15 -15.89 -5.28 -8.32
CA THR A 15 -15.24 -5.15 -7.01
C THR A 15 -16.02 -5.93 -5.96
N GLU A 16 -15.35 -6.88 -5.32
CA GLU A 16 -15.84 -7.57 -4.13
C GLU A 16 -15.20 -6.97 -2.87
N VAL A 17 -15.99 -6.83 -1.80
CA VAL A 17 -15.45 -6.44 -0.49
C VAL A 17 -15.41 -7.66 0.42
N ALA A 18 -14.21 -8.16 0.69
CA ALA A 18 -13.96 -9.25 1.62
C ALA A 18 -13.57 -8.73 3.02
N PHE A 19 -13.81 -9.56 4.04
CA PHE A 19 -13.36 -9.32 5.42
C PHE A 19 -12.53 -10.50 5.86
N ASN A 20 -11.29 -10.28 6.31
CA ASN A 20 -10.40 -11.39 6.67
C ASN A 20 -10.89 -12.23 7.85
N SER A 21 -11.71 -11.65 8.73
CA SER A 21 -12.42 -12.40 9.78
C SER A 21 -13.19 -13.61 9.23
N THR A 22 -13.66 -13.56 7.98
CA THR A 22 -14.39 -14.68 7.36
C THR A 22 -13.58 -15.96 7.27
N TRP A 23 -12.25 -15.90 7.12
CA TRP A 23 -11.38 -17.08 7.17
C TRP A 23 -10.55 -17.16 8.45
N MET A 24 -10.10 -16.02 8.99
CA MET A 24 -9.27 -15.98 10.18
C MET A 24 -10.00 -16.49 11.42
N ASP A 25 -11.30 -16.20 11.58
CA ASP A 25 -12.09 -16.67 12.74
C ASP A 25 -12.34 -18.19 12.70
N GLN A 26 -12.14 -18.83 11.54
CA GLN A 26 -12.29 -20.26 11.37
C GLN A 26 -10.99 -21.04 11.66
N LEU A 27 -9.85 -20.34 11.74
CA LEU A 27 -8.56 -20.97 12.00
C LEU A 27 -8.47 -21.44 13.46
N ARG A 28 -8.24 -22.73 13.66
CA ARG A 28 -7.98 -23.28 14.99
C ARG A 28 -6.51 -23.05 15.38
N PRO A 29 -6.16 -23.14 16.67
CA PRO A 29 -4.77 -22.96 17.12
C PRO A 29 -3.75 -23.83 16.38
N GLN A 30 -4.12 -25.08 16.06
CA GLN A 30 -3.28 -25.98 15.24
C GLN A 30 -3.00 -25.44 13.82
N ASP A 31 -3.96 -24.73 13.22
CA ASP A 31 -3.84 -24.19 11.87
C ASP A 31 -2.93 -22.94 11.91
N PHE A 32 -3.02 -22.14 12.98
CA PHE A 32 -2.06 -21.07 13.26
C PHE A 32 -0.63 -21.58 13.49
N ILE A 33 -0.45 -22.69 14.20
CA ILE A 33 0.87 -23.30 14.38
C ILE A 33 1.44 -23.74 13.02
N ARG A 34 0.61 -24.36 12.17
CA ARG A 34 1.02 -24.74 10.80
C ARG A 34 1.35 -23.54 9.92
N LEU A 35 0.63 -22.43 10.07
CA LEU A 35 0.91 -21.17 9.39
C LEU A 35 2.27 -20.61 9.85
N ALA A 36 2.48 -20.54 11.17
CA ALA A 36 3.72 -20.06 11.76
C ALA A 36 4.93 -20.95 11.42
N SER A 37 4.72 -22.25 11.16
CA SER A 37 5.80 -23.14 10.72
C SER A 37 6.24 -22.94 9.26
N GLN A 38 5.49 -22.20 8.45
CA GLN A 38 5.86 -21.96 7.04
C GLN A 38 7.00 -20.95 6.87
N TYR A 39 7.38 -20.23 7.93
CA TYR A 39 8.40 -19.19 7.85
C TYR A 39 9.32 -19.21 9.06
N THR A 40 10.57 -18.83 8.86
CA THR A 40 11.57 -18.86 9.94
C THR A 40 11.72 -17.50 10.60
N VAL A 41 12.06 -17.50 11.89
CA VAL A 41 12.38 -16.27 12.63
C VAL A 41 13.54 -15.53 11.96
N ALA A 42 14.56 -16.25 11.46
CA ALA A 42 15.69 -15.64 10.76
C ALA A 42 15.24 -14.82 9.56
N ARG A 43 14.36 -15.35 8.71
CA ARG A 43 13.80 -14.60 7.56
C ARG A 43 12.91 -13.44 7.99
N MET A 44 12.24 -13.51 9.14
CA MET A 44 11.49 -12.37 9.65
C MET A 44 12.42 -11.23 10.07
N LEU A 45 13.55 -11.56 10.68
CA LEU A 45 14.56 -10.59 11.10
C LEU A 45 15.28 -9.91 9.92
N GLU A 46 15.17 -10.43 8.70
CA GLU A 46 15.69 -9.74 7.49
C GLU A 46 14.90 -8.48 7.13
N ARG A 47 13.70 -8.29 7.69
CA ARG A 47 12.92 -7.05 7.51
C ARG A 47 13.65 -5.89 8.20
N ASP A 48 13.93 -4.82 7.45
CA ASP A 48 14.69 -3.64 7.92
C ASP A 48 14.29 -3.11 9.31
N ASP A 49 12.99 -3.05 9.62
CA ASP A 49 12.51 -2.58 10.93
C ASP A 49 12.89 -3.55 12.06
N PHE A 50 12.68 -4.85 11.84
CA PHE A 50 13.03 -5.88 12.82
C PHE A 50 14.54 -6.03 12.95
N ASP A 51 15.30 -5.95 11.85
CA ASP A 51 16.77 -5.98 11.90
C ASP A 51 17.32 -4.83 12.75
N LYS A 52 16.86 -3.60 12.51
CA LYS A 52 17.30 -2.41 13.26
C LYS A 52 16.92 -2.49 14.74
N ARG A 53 15.68 -2.90 15.04
CA ARG A 53 15.21 -3.02 16.42
C ARG A 53 15.93 -4.12 17.17
N TYR A 54 16.15 -5.28 16.53
CA TYR A 54 16.85 -6.41 17.13
C TYR A 54 18.33 -6.06 17.41
N LYS A 55 19.03 -5.46 16.45
CA LYS A 55 20.41 -4.97 16.64
C LYS A 55 20.51 -3.84 17.67
N GLY A 56 19.48 -3.01 17.77
CA GLY A 56 19.37 -1.93 18.74
C GLY A 56 18.88 -2.37 20.13
N SER A 57 18.69 -3.67 20.37
CA SER A 57 18.11 -4.22 21.61
C SER A 57 16.76 -3.59 21.99
N GLN A 58 16.00 -3.15 20.99
CA GLN A 58 14.65 -2.66 21.19
C GLN A 58 13.68 -3.85 21.24
N PRO A 59 12.71 -3.85 22.17
CA PRO A 59 11.74 -4.94 22.25
C PRO A 59 10.99 -5.14 20.93
N ILE A 60 10.84 -6.39 20.49
CA ILE A 60 9.97 -6.80 19.39
C ILE A 60 8.97 -7.80 19.96
N ALA A 61 7.69 -7.45 19.92
CA ALA A 61 6.65 -8.31 20.46
C ALA A 61 6.32 -9.45 19.49
N ILE A 62 6.00 -10.63 20.02
CA ILE A 62 5.73 -11.84 19.20
C ILE A 62 4.59 -11.62 18.21
N HIS A 63 3.54 -10.86 18.58
CA HIS A 63 2.43 -10.59 17.68
C HIS A 63 2.83 -9.79 16.43
N GLU A 64 3.93 -9.03 16.48
CA GLU A 64 4.46 -8.30 15.32
C GLU A 64 4.99 -9.26 14.24
N PHE A 65 5.46 -10.44 14.64
CA PHE A 65 5.84 -11.53 13.73
C PHE A 65 4.63 -12.26 13.13
N LEU A 66 3.50 -12.26 13.85
CA LEU A 66 2.28 -12.91 13.37
C LEU A 66 1.58 -12.08 12.29
N TYR A 67 1.66 -10.75 12.35
CA TYR A 67 0.94 -9.88 11.41
C TYR A 67 1.27 -10.17 9.93
N PRO A 68 2.54 -10.27 9.50
CA PRO A 68 2.87 -10.60 8.11
C PRO A 68 2.33 -11.97 7.67
N LEU A 69 2.30 -12.95 8.58
CA LEU A 69 1.76 -14.28 8.29
C LEU A 69 0.25 -14.24 8.07
N VAL A 70 -0.46 -13.47 8.91
CA VAL A 70 -1.91 -13.25 8.76
C VAL A 70 -2.21 -12.56 7.44
N GLN A 71 -1.53 -11.45 7.13
CA GLN A 71 -1.71 -10.76 5.86
C GLN A 71 -1.39 -11.67 4.68
N GLY A 72 -0.30 -12.45 4.73
CA GLY A 72 0.03 -13.36 3.64
C GLY A 72 -0.96 -14.52 3.51
N TYR A 73 -1.59 -14.96 4.60
CA TYR A 73 -2.68 -15.94 4.55
C TYR A 73 -3.94 -15.38 3.89
N ASP A 74 -4.19 -14.06 3.99
CA ASP A 74 -5.28 -13.41 3.25
C ASP A 74 -5.13 -13.66 1.74
N SER A 75 -3.91 -13.60 1.18
CA SER A 75 -3.64 -13.95 -0.22
C SER A 75 -3.93 -15.41 -0.55
N VAL A 76 -3.66 -16.33 0.38
CA VAL A 76 -3.95 -17.78 0.22
C VAL A 76 -5.46 -18.03 0.22
N ALA A 77 -6.20 -17.36 1.12
CA ALA A 77 -7.64 -17.47 1.24
C ALA A 77 -8.36 -16.87 0.02
N LEU A 78 -7.90 -15.70 -0.45
CA LEU A 78 -8.43 -15.01 -1.63
C LEU A 78 -7.95 -15.62 -2.95
N ARG A 79 -6.92 -16.47 -2.94
CA ARG A 79 -6.23 -16.97 -4.14
C ARG A 79 -5.82 -15.83 -5.07
N ALA A 80 -5.22 -14.80 -4.49
CA ALA A 80 -4.87 -13.59 -5.23
C ALA A 80 -3.85 -13.88 -6.33
N ASP A 81 -4.12 -13.43 -7.56
CA ASP A 81 -3.15 -13.47 -8.66
C ASP A 81 -2.17 -12.28 -8.60
N VAL A 82 -2.63 -11.14 -8.10
CA VAL A 82 -1.86 -9.90 -7.96
C VAL A 82 -2.22 -9.24 -6.64
N GLU A 83 -1.22 -8.86 -5.83
CA GLU A 83 -1.42 -8.01 -4.65
C GLU A 83 -0.71 -6.66 -4.85
N LEU A 84 -1.44 -5.58 -4.57
CA LEU A 84 -0.94 -4.21 -4.66
C LEU A 84 -0.70 -3.64 -3.26
N GLY A 85 0.40 -2.92 -3.08
CA GLY A 85 0.69 -2.25 -1.81
C GLY A 85 1.67 -1.10 -1.96
N GLY A 86 1.89 -0.36 -0.87
CA GLY A 86 2.95 0.64 -0.83
C GLY A 86 4.34 -0.01 -0.83
N THR A 87 5.37 0.75 -1.22
CA THR A 87 6.77 0.26 -1.17
C THR A 87 7.19 -0.22 0.22
N ASP A 88 6.62 0.35 1.29
CA ASP A 88 6.81 -0.05 2.68
C ASP A 88 6.21 -1.42 3.03
N GLN A 89 5.29 -1.93 2.20
CA GLN A 89 4.63 -3.22 2.38
C GLN A 89 5.32 -4.37 1.66
N LYS A 90 6.42 -4.13 0.93
CA LYS A 90 7.10 -5.14 0.10
C LYS A 90 7.33 -6.48 0.82
N PHE A 91 7.76 -6.45 2.08
CA PHE A 91 7.98 -7.66 2.87
C PHE A 91 6.69 -8.48 3.08
N ASN A 92 5.58 -7.81 3.41
CA ASN A 92 4.29 -8.46 3.63
C ASN A 92 3.72 -9.03 2.32
N LEU A 93 3.85 -8.30 1.22
CA LEU A 93 3.43 -8.77 -0.11
C LEU A 93 4.20 -10.03 -0.55
N LEU A 94 5.51 -10.07 -0.25
CA LEU A 94 6.33 -11.25 -0.50
C LEU A 94 5.96 -12.43 0.40
N MET A 95 5.47 -12.16 1.61
CA MET A 95 4.97 -13.22 2.51
C MET A 95 3.76 -13.93 1.90
N GLY A 96 2.78 -13.19 1.35
CA GLY A 96 1.63 -13.79 0.66
C GLY A 96 2.07 -14.68 -0.50
N ARG A 97 3.02 -14.20 -1.30
CA ARG A 97 3.61 -14.96 -2.41
C ARG A 97 4.26 -16.27 -1.97
N GLU A 98 5.01 -16.26 -0.87
CA GLU A 98 5.68 -17.45 -0.33
C GLU A 98 4.68 -18.42 0.27
N LEU A 99 3.69 -17.92 1.03
CA LEU A 99 2.66 -18.75 1.65
C LEU A 99 1.79 -19.44 0.60
N GLN A 100 1.38 -18.75 -0.48
CA GLN A 100 0.67 -19.40 -1.58
C GLN A 100 1.45 -20.60 -2.14
N ARG A 101 2.76 -20.46 -2.33
CA ARG A 101 3.62 -21.57 -2.77
C ARG A 101 3.62 -22.73 -1.77
N ALA A 102 3.75 -22.42 -0.48
CA ALA A 102 3.72 -23.43 0.58
C ALA A 102 2.39 -24.18 0.66
N TYR A 103 1.28 -23.53 0.29
CA TYR A 103 -0.06 -24.11 0.19
C TYR A 103 -0.36 -24.73 -1.19
N GLY A 104 0.64 -24.83 -2.08
CA GLY A 104 0.50 -25.44 -3.41
C GLY A 104 -0.29 -24.60 -4.42
N GLN A 105 -0.48 -23.31 -4.15
CA GLN A 105 -1.10 -22.35 -5.07
C GLN A 105 -0.04 -21.67 -5.96
N GLU A 106 -0.50 -21.11 -7.08
CA GLU A 106 0.34 -20.21 -7.87
C GLU A 106 0.66 -18.94 -7.04
N SER A 107 1.92 -18.53 -7.08
CA SER A 107 2.42 -17.38 -6.34
C SER A 107 1.97 -16.07 -6.99
N GLN A 108 1.26 -15.21 -6.26
CA GLN A 108 0.83 -13.88 -6.70
C GLN A 108 1.98 -13.02 -7.24
N CYS A 109 1.71 -12.22 -8.25
CA CYS A 109 2.56 -11.09 -8.61
C CYS A 109 2.39 -9.97 -7.56
N ILE A 110 3.46 -9.22 -7.31
CA ILE A 110 3.41 -8.07 -6.40
C ILE A 110 3.63 -6.79 -7.18
N VAL A 111 2.81 -5.77 -6.91
CA VAL A 111 2.97 -4.43 -7.47
C VAL A 111 3.09 -3.43 -6.33
N THR A 112 4.24 -2.80 -6.22
CA THR A 112 4.48 -1.76 -5.22
C THR A 112 4.33 -0.39 -5.82
N MET A 113 3.51 0.45 -5.19
CA MET A 113 3.35 1.86 -5.55
C MET A 113 4.17 2.74 -4.60
N PRO A 114 4.77 3.85 -5.08
CA PRO A 114 5.47 4.79 -4.22
C PRO A 114 4.50 5.44 -3.22
N LEU A 115 5.03 5.84 -2.07
CA LEU A 115 4.27 6.65 -1.13
C LEU A 115 4.12 8.06 -1.71
N LEU A 116 2.89 8.56 -1.73
CA LEU A 116 2.61 9.91 -2.19
C LEU A 116 3.24 10.93 -1.24
N GLU A 117 3.99 11.87 -1.80
CA GLU A 117 4.57 13.01 -1.10
C GLU A 117 3.45 13.95 -0.63
N GLY A 118 3.60 14.53 0.56
CA GLY A 118 2.65 15.52 1.06
C GLY A 118 2.80 16.86 0.35
N LEU A 119 1.97 17.83 0.73
CA LEU A 119 1.98 19.19 0.15
C LEU A 119 3.33 19.92 0.28
N ASP A 120 4.21 19.46 1.18
CA ASP A 120 5.56 19.98 1.35
C ASP A 120 6.57 19.48 0.29
N GLY A 121 6.20 18.44 -0.49
CA GLY A 121 7.04 17.85 -1.56
C GLY A 121 8.25 17.05 -1.09
N VAL A 122 8.44 16.88 0.23
CA VAL A 122 9.64 16.24 0.81
C VAL A 122 9.27 15.04 1.65
N LYS A 123 8.28 15.19 2.53
CA LYS A 123 7.85 14.12 3.43
C LYS A 123 6.68 13.39 2.80
N LYS A 124 6.56 12.10 3.12
CA LYS A 124 5.34 11.34 2.80
C LYS A 124 4.11 12.05 3.37
N MET A 125 3.01 11.94 2.64
CA MET A 125 1.73 12.49 3.06
C MET A 125 1.31 11.86 4.41
N SER A 126 1.01 12.70 5.40
CA SER A 126 0.60 12.27 6.73
C SER A 126 -0.33 13.28 7.38
N LYS A 127 -1.37 12.75 8.04
CA LYS A 127 -2.26 13.57 8.89
C LYS A 127 -1.52 14.25 10.02
N SER A 128 -0.54 13.59 10.63
CA SER A 128 0.24 14.14 11.75
C SER A 128 1.18 15.27 11.34
N LEU A 129 1.60 15.30 10.08
CA LEU A 129 2.46 16.34 9.53
C LEU A 129 1.67 17.53 8.98
N GLY A 130 0.33 17.43 8.92
CA GLY A 130 -0.53 18.47 8.35
C GLY A 130 -0.41 18.63 6.83
N ASN A 131 0.40 17.81 6.16
CA ASN A 131 0.72 17.91 4.73
C ASN A 131 -0.19 17.04 3.84
N TYR A 132 -1.42 16.75 4.30
CA TYR A 132 -2.35 15.83 3.64
C TYR A 132 -3.56 16.52 3.02
N ILE A 133 -4.15 15.85 2.03
CA ILE A 133 -5.41 16.23 1.41
C ILE A 133 -6.46 15.18 1.79
N GLY A 134 -7.52 15.61 2.47
CA GLY A 134 -8.58 14.71 2.89
C GLY A 134 -9.61 14.50 1.78
N ILE A 135 -9.91 13.26 1.43
CA ILE A 135 -10.89 12.91 0.38
C ILE A 135 -12.34 13.35 0.73
N GLN A 136 -12.59 13.71 1.98
CA GLN A 136 -13.88 14.20 2.48
C GLN A 136 -13.87 15.68 2.86
N GLU A 137 -12.79 16.41 2.57
CA GLU A 137 -12.76 17.86 2.79
C GLU A 137 -13.70 18.56 1.81
N SER A 138 -14.11 19.80 2.11
CA SER A 138 -14.95 20.54 1.19
C SER A 138 -14.19 20.81 -0.13
N PRO A 139 -14.89 20.91 -1.28
CA PRO A 139 -14.25 21.12 -2.56
C PRO A 139 -13.28 22.31 -2.59
N GLY A 140 -13.65 23.43 -1.95
CA GLY A 140 -12.80 24.61 -1.86
C GLY A 140 -11.52 24.39 -1.04
N VAL A 141 -11.59 23.57 0.03
CA VAL A 141 -10.40 23.21 0.83
C VAL A 141 -9.49 22.26 0.06
N MET A 142 -10.05 21.24 -0.60
CA MET A 142 -9.26 20.31 -1.42
C MET A 142 -8.56 21.06 -2.56
N TYR A 143 -9.29 21.94 -3.26
CA TYR A 143 -8.74 22.77 -4.32
C TYR A 143 -7.62 23.69 -3.80
N GLY A 144 -7.88 24.43 -2.72
CA GLY A 144 -6.90 25.31 -2.10
C GLY A 144 -5.61 24.60 -1.70
N LYS A 145 -5.71 23.37 -1.18
CA LYS A 145 -4.56 22.53 -0.86
C LYS A 145 -3.81 22.08 -2.11
N LEU A 146 -4.50 21.62 -3.15
CA LEU A 146 -3.87 21.19 -4.39
C LEU A 146 -3.10 22.35 -5.05
N VAL A 147 -3.69 23.54 -5.14
CA VAL A 147 -3.00 24.70 -5.76
C VAL A 147 -1.89 25.29 -4.88
N SER A 148 -1.79 24.89 -3.61
CA SER A 148 -0.71 25.34 -2.73
C SER A 148 0.59 24.55 -2.90
N MET A 149 0.55 23.44 -3.67
CA MET A 149 1.73 22.59 -3.85
C MET A 149 2.75 23.25 -4.77
N PRO A 150 4.06 22.96 -4.58
CA PRO A 150 5.09 23.42 -5.51
C PRO A 150 4.91 22.84 -6.92
N ASP A 151 5.24 23.61 -7.96
CA ASP A 151 5.18 23.15 -9.37
C ASP A 151 6.00 21.87 -9.62
N SER A 152 7.11 21.70 -8.91
CA SER A 152 7.93 20.49 -8.99
C SER A 152 7.20 19.23 -8.52
N LEU A 153 6.23 19.36 -7.60
CA LEU A 153 5.43 18.26 -7.09
C LEU A 153 4.20 17.97 -7.97
N MET A 154 3.71 18.96 -8.70
CA MET A 154 2.51 18.85 -9.54
C MET A 154 2.57 17.63 -10.47
N TRP A 155 3.67 17.46 -11.19
CA TRP A 155 3.83 16.36 -12.15
C TRP A 155 3.70 14.97 -11.51
N ARG A 156 4.22 14.83 -10.29
CA ARG A 156 4.12 13.59 -9.52
C ARG A 156 2.68 13.25 -9.18
N TYR A 157 1.88 14.25 -8.84
CA TYR A 157 0.45 14.09 -8.58
C TYR A 157 -0.32 13.78 -9.88
N PHE A 158 0.05 14.39 -11.01
CA PHE A 158 -0.54 14.07 -12.31
C PHE A 158 -0.31 12.61 -12.69
N GLU A 159 0.92 12.11 -12.52
CA GLU A 159 1.31 10.73 -12.83
C GLU A 159 0.59 9.71 -11.93
N LEU A 160 0.39 10.02 -10.65
CA LEU A 160 -0.15 9.05 -9.68
C LEU A 160 -1.66 9.12 -9.48
N LEU A 161 -2.28 10.28 -9.73
CA LEU A 161 -3.68 10.54 -9.36
C LEU A 161 -4.57 10.93 -10.54
N SER A 162 -4.01 11.34 -11.68
CA SER A 162 -4.81 11.70 -12.84
C SER A 162 -5.02 10.50 -13.78
N PHE A 163 -6.12 10.52 -14.52
CA PHE A 163 -6.41 9.52 -15.56
C PHE A 163 -5.74 9.85 -16.91
N ARG A 164 -4.87 10.85 -16.97
CA ARG A 164 -4.13 11.21 -18.17
C ARG A 164 -3.08 10.16 -18.49
N SER A 165 -2.85 9.96 -19.78
CA SER A 165 -1.76 9.11 -20.26
C SER A 165 -0.40 9.74 -19.91
N LEU A 166 0.63 8.90 -19.77
CA LEU A 166 2.00 9.40 -19.57
C LEU A 166 2.45 10.26 -20.76
N GLU A 167 2.00 9.92 -21.97
CA GLU A 167 2.28 10.71 -23.18
C GLU A 167 1.68 12.12 -23.11
N GLU A 168 0.44 12.26 -22.65
CA GLU A 168 -0.18 13.58 -22.43
C GLU A 168 0.56 14.37 -21.34
N ILE A 169 0.93 13.73 -20.24
CA ILE A 169 1.65 14.39 -19.14
C ILE A 169 3.02 14.89 -19.63
N GLU A 170 3.75 14.09 -20.41
CA GLU A 170 5.02 14.52 -21.01
C GLU A 170 4.83 15.66 -22.02
N GLN A 171 3.72 15.68 -22.75
CA GLN A 171 3.40 16.83 -23.60
C GLN A 171 3.19 18.11 -22.77
N PHE A 172 2.42 18.04 -21.68
CA PHE A 172 2.23 19.19 -20.79
C PHE A 172 3.55 19.71 -20.21
N LYS A 173 4.46 18.81 -19.78
CA LYS A 173 5.80 19.19 -19.31
C LYS A 173 6.59 19.97 -20.36
N ARG A 174 6.53 19.54 -21.62
CA ARG A 174 7.20 20.22 -22.75
C ARG A 174 6.60 21.59 -23.01
N ASP A 175 5.27 21.70 -23.03
CA ASP A 175 4.58 22.96 -23.29
C ASP A 175 4.89 24.00 -22.21
N VAL A 176 4.85 23.60 -20.94
CA VAL A 176 5.22 24.47 -19.80
C VAL A 176 6.69 24.91 -19.91
N SER A 177 7.59 23.99 -20.27
CA SER A 177 9.01 24.32 -20.48
C SER A 177 9.22 25.28 -21.66
N ALA A 178 8.32 25.28 -22.64
CA ALA A 178 8.30 26.20 -23.78
C ALA A 178 7.61 27.54 -23.48
N GLY A 179 7.16 27.76 -22.24
CA GLY A 179 6.56 29.01 -21.79
C GLY A 179 5.03 29.06 -21.92
N ALA A 180 4.37 27.93 -22.19
CA ALA A 180 2.93 27.84 -21.98
C ALA A 180 2.62 27.95 -20.47
N ASN A 181 1.53 28.62 -20.13
CA ASN A 181 1.09 28.65 -18.74
C ASN A 181 0.53 27.25 -18.38
N PRO A 182 0.93 26.65 -17.23
CA PRO A 182 0.41 25.36 -16.78
C PRO A 182 -1.11 25.31 -16.66
#